data_AF-A0A2N3DUH4-F1
#
_entry.id   AF-A0A2N3DUH4-F1
#
_cell.length_a   1.000
_cell.length_b   1.000
_cell.length_c   1.000
_cell.angle_alpha   90.00
_cell.angle_beta   90.00
_cell.angle_gamma   90.00
#
_symmetry.space_group_name_H-M   'P 1'
#
loop_
_entity.id
_entity.type
_entity.pdbx_description
1 polymer ?
#
loop_
_entity_poly.entity_id
_entity_poly.type
_entity_poly.pdbx_seq_one_letter_code
_entity_poly.pdbx_strand_id
1 'polypeptide(L)'
;MAVTIVITNAGRAALVNAVNTGTNAVTITQMGITETAFVPAAGQVALPGEIKRVATLAGAVVADDVIHLTARDESAAAYAMRGFGLYLNDGTLFALYGQAGPILNKTAESMMLLALDIAFADIDAHLITFGDTNFILPPATTEILGLVELATTAEAQAGFDAARVLTPLTGKQSVLGWLLTQDGSGSGLDADLLDGLHASAFAAAGHTHDMLAALDGTAALPPIRFAADTDTGLYRPGANVLGFVTGGTERMRVDSNGNVGIGCTPIGVTRFQVSIAADRRFSTFANGADNSFGFLNDAGSWTDTFLNGAPLRLGVGGTERMRVDAGGRVGIGTTSMTCALEVIGAGDVLIGNGKAANTIKSARLYSPAYGAAVNAQVITHYAYSTDSLNLLRIGGGTGTGQAATNVSFYTADAVGTATGTMRWEITNSGHLLPGGNNVYDIGSAALRVRAFFGQTGNYSASVQIAGNAAWHAGNDGSGSGLDADLLDGQQGSYYLPAGSYTAADVLTKLKTVDGAASGLDADLLDGFEAADFLRIVAASVGADGYIAFSNGLKILWGRVAVTKDSYSYVTYPIAFDTVPTPTFPTFDVISASSDQNTNLSAYSATGFSVYQAGDIAGTMYLPYHVIGK
;
A
#
# COMPACT_ATOMS: atom_id res chain seq x y z
N MET A 1 63.85 -131.89 11.35
CA MET A 1 63.45 -133.11 10.64
C MET A 1 63.54 -134.23 11.66
N ALA A 2 62.41 -134.87 11.96
CA ALA A 2 62.33 -135.81 13.07
C ALA A 2 63.10 -137.11 12.77
N VAL A 3 63.79 -137.65 13.77
CA VAL A 3 64.49 -138.94 13.66
C VAL A 3 63.50 -140.05 14.01
N THR A 4 63.35 -141.02 13.12
CA THR A 4 62.47 -142.18 13.35
C THR A 4 63.19 -143.21 14.21
N ILE A 5 62.62 -143.51 15.38
CA ILE A 5 63.20 -144.46 16.34
C ILE A 5 62.45 -145.80 16.30
N VAL A 6 63.16 -146.92 16.55
CA VAL A 6 62.54 -148.26 16.61
C VAL A 6 62.19 -148.59 18.06
N ILE A 7 60.92 -148.90 18.32
CA ILE A 7 60.45 -149.34 19.63
C ILE A 7 60.78 -150.83 19.79
N THR A 8 61.34 -151.22 20.94
CA THR A 8 61.64 -152.64 21.21
C THR A 8 60.36 -153.42 21.55
N ASN A 9 60.41 -154.73 21.44
CA ASN A 9 59.31 -155.60 21.89
C ASN A 9 59.02 -155.40 23.39
N ALA A 10 60.06 -155.12 24.20
CA ALA A 10 59.91 -154.84 25.63
C ALA A 10 59.28 -153.46 25.88
N GLY A 11 59.67 -152.41 25.15
CA GLY A 11 59.08 -151.08 25.24
C GLY A 11 57.64 -151.04 24.77
N ARG A 12 57.32 -151.81 23.72
CA ARG A 12 55.95 -152.01 23.27
C ARG A 12 55.12 -152.75 24.30
N ALA A 13 55.68 -153.78 24.94
CA ALA A 13 55.00 -154.46 26.04
C ALA A 13 54.77 -153.55 27.25
N ALA A 14 55.68 -152.61 27.56
CA ALA A 14 55.51 -151.66 28.65
C ALA A 14 54.36 -150.66 28.42
N LEU A 15 54.04 -150.36 27.16
CA LEU A 15 52.85 -149.58 26.80
C LEU A 15 51.56 -150.39 26.92
N VAL A 16 51.62 -151.72 26.94
CA VAL A 16 50.44 -152.59 27.05
C VAL A 16 50.20 -152.90 28.52
N ASN A 17 49.03 -152.54 29.05
CA ASN A 17 48.65 -152.90 30.41
C ASN A 17 48.56 -154.43 30.56
N ALA A 18 48.93 -155.00 31.71
CA ALA A 18 49.09 -156.46 31.96
C ALA A 18 47.85 -157.33 31.66
N VAL A 19 46.68 -156.71 31.46
CA VAL A 19 45.40 -157.36 31.12
C VAL A 19 45.01 -157.15 29.64
N ASN A 20 45.84 -156.46 28.84
CA ASN A 20 45.67 -156.15 27.41
C ASN A 20 44.40 -155.37 27.03
N THR A 21 43.90 -154.46 27.88
CA THR A 21 42.66 -153.66 27.64
C THR A 21 42.88 -152.18 27.30
N GLY A 22 44.12 -151.70 27.22
CA GLY A 22 44.45 -150.31 26.88
C GLY A 22 45.96 -150.01 26.97
N THR A 23 46.34 -148.77 26.65
CA THR A 23 47.73 -148.29 26.68
C THR A 23 48.07 -147.56 27.98
N ASN A 24 49.19 -147.89 28.60
CA ASN A 24 49.73 -147.18 29.76
C ASN A 24 50.60 -146.00 29.33
N ALA A 25 50.52 -144.88 30.03
CA ALA A 25 51.50 -143.81 29.88
C ALA A 25 52.85 -144.26 30.46
N VAL A 26 53.93 -144.03 29.71
CA VAL A 26 55.29 -144.38 30.12
C VAL A 26 56.10 -143.11 30.29
N THR A 27 56.94 -143.06 31.31
CA THR A 27 57.82 -141.92 31.55
C THR A 27 59.22 -142.28 31.11
N ILE A 28 59.75 -141.51 30.16
CA ILE A 28 61.15 -141.64 29.74
C ILE A 28 61.99 -140.81 30.70
N THR A 29 62.89 -141.46 31.42
CA THR A 29 63.70 -140.83 32.47
C THR A 29 65.18 -140.86 32.18
N GLN A 30 65.61 -141.70 31.24
CA GLN A 30 67.02 -141.84 30.89
C GLN A 30 67.20 -142.04 29.38
N MET A 31 68.34 -141.56 28.86
CA MET A 31 68.83 -141.86 27.53
C MET A 31 70.17 -142.59 27.63
N GLY A 32 70.23 -143.84 27.18
CA GLY A 32 71.45 -144.59 26.99
C GLY A 32 72.15 -144.21 25.70
N ILE A 33 73.47 -144.30 25.71
CA ILE A 33 74.36 -143.88 24.63
C ILE A 33 75.26 -145.06 24.25
N THR A 34 75.52 -145.25 22.96
CA THR A 34 76.48 -146.24 22.45
C THR A 34 77.38 -145.67 21.35
N GLU A 35 78.63 -146.13 21.33
CA GLU A 35 79.58 -145.91 20.24
C GLU A 35 79.57 -147.02 19.19
N THR A 36 78.93 -148.14 19.47
CA THR A 36 78.86 -149.27 18.55
C THR A 36 77.86 -148.94 17.45
N ALA A 37 78.27 -149.01 16.19
CA ALA A 37 77.35 -148.91 15.07
C ALA A 37 76.48 -150.17 14.99
N PHE A 38 75.16 -149.99 14.91
CA PHE A 38 74.21 -151.09 14.75
C PHE A 38 72.98 -150.62 13.95
N VAL A 39 72.24 -151.56 13.39
CA VAL A 39 70.92 -151.29 12.78
C VAL A 39 69.84 -151.64 13.81
N PRO A 40 68.98 -150.69 14.21
CA PRO A 40 67.94 -150.94 15.20
C PRO A 40 66.96 -152.04 14.76
N ALA A 41 66.64 -152.95 15.68
CA ALA A 41 65.64 -154.00 15.46
C ALA A 41 64.77 -154.16 16.71
N ALA A 42 63.46 -154.38 16.50
CA ALA A 42 62.50 -154.48 17.60
C ALA A 42 62.81 -155.62 18.59
N GLY A 43 63.53 -156.67 18.15
CA GLY A 43 63.95 -157.79 19.02
C GLY A 43 65.08 -157.49 20.01
N GLN A 44 65.64 -156.27 20.02
CA GLN A 44 66.75 -155.93 20.91
C GLN A 44 66.27 -155.77 22.36
N VAL A 45 66.98 -156.43 23.28
CA VAL A 45 66.69 -156.40 24.73
C VAL A 45 67.60 -155.46 25.52
N ALA A 46 68.68 -154.98 24.91
CA ALA A 46 69.60 -154.00 25.46
C ALA A 46 70.23 -153.18 24.33
N LEU A 47 70.71 -151.97 24.64
CA LEU A 47 71.41 -151.13 23.67
C LEU A 47 72.79 -151.76 23.38
N PRO A 48 73.11 -152.14 22.12
CA PRO A 48 74.38 -152.80 21.81
C PRO A 48 75.57 -151.92 22.17
N GLY A 49 76.51 -152.44 22.97
CA GLY A 49 77.71 -151.70 23.38
C GLY A 49 77.42 -150.42 24.17
N GLU A 50 76.36 -150.41 24.99
CA GLU A 50 76.00 -149.27 25.83
C GLU A 50 77.16 -148.82 26.72
N ILE A 51 77.48 -147.53 26.67
CA ILE A 51 78.59 -146.95 27.43
C ILE A 51 78.11 -146.12 28.62
N LYS A 52 76.90 -145.54 28.56
CA LYS A 52 76.40 -144.60 29.58
C LYS A 52 74.89 -144.38 29.46
N ARG A 53 74.23 -144.04 30.58
CA ARG A 53 72.90 -143.42 30.63
C ARG A 53 72.93 -141.98 31.15
N VAL A 54 72.09 -141.12 30.58
CA VAL A 54 71.94 -139.69 30.90
C VAL A 54 70.53 -139.45 31.40
N ALA A 55 70.38 -138.87 32.60
CA ALA A 55 69.08 -138.61 33.23
C ALA A 55 68.60 -137.15 33.05
N THR A 56 69.47 -136.27 32.58
CA THR A 56 69.16 -134.86 32.30
C THR A 56 68.53 -134.71 30.92
N LEU A 57 67.24 -135.04 30.84
CA LEU A 57 66.41 -134.83 29.65
C LEU A 57 65.05 -134.22 30.02
N ALA A 58 64.54 -133.41 29.10
CA ALA A 58 63.21 -132.81 29.14
C ALA A 58 62.54 -132.99 27.78
N GLY A 59 61.23 -133.01 27.77
CA GLY A 59 60.51 -133.05 26.51
C GLY A 59 59.10 -132.51 26.65
N ALA A 60 58.55 -132.10 25.53
CA ALA A 60 57.16 -131.74 25.39
C ALA A 60 56.60 -132.45 24.17
N VAL A 61 55.34 -132.85 24.29
CA VAL A 61 54.59 -133.33 23.13
C VAL A 61 54.32 -132.10 22.26
N VAL A 62 54.80 -132.14 21.02
CA VAL A 62 54.63 -131.04 20.05
C VAL A 62 53.69 -131.42 18.92
N ALA A 63 53.43 -132.73 18.71
CA ALA A 63 52.41 -133.29 17.82
C ALA A 63 52.03 -134.72 18.25
N ASP A 64 51.00 -135.32 17.63
CA ASP A 64 50.42 -136.62 18.02
C ASP A 64 51.41 -137.80 17.97
N ASP A 65 52.38 -137.81 17.06
CA ASP A 65 53.39 -138.87 16.88
C ASP A 65 54.84 -138.39 17.12
N VAL A 66 55.00 -137.13 17.55
CA VAL A 66 56.30 -136.48 17.71
C VAL A 66 56.47 -135.88 19.10
N ILE A 67 57.56 -136.27 19.74
CA ILE A 67 58.06 -135.60 20.94
C ILE A 67 59.22 -134.67 20.56
N HIS A 68 59.27 -133.48 21.14
CA HIS A 68 60.49 -132.69 21.19
C HIS A 68 61.28 -133.13 22.41
N LEU A 69 62.40 -133.82 22.19
CA LEU A 69 63.28 -134.29 23.26
C LEU A 69 64.54 -133.44 23.30
N THR A 70 64.84 -132.90 24.47
CA THR A 70 66.12 -132.25 24.75
C THR A 70 66.86 -133.04 25.81
N ALA A 71 68.00 -133.64 25.46
CA ALA A 71 68.90 -134.30 26.39
C ALA A 71 70.20 -133.51 26.51
N ARG A 72 70.76 -133.42 27.73
CA ARG A 72 72.08 -132.83 27.97
C ARG A 72 72.98 -133.79 28.72
N ASP A 73 74.24 -133.92 28.34
CA ASP A 73 75.27 -134.65 29.11
C ASP A 73 76.47 -133.73 29.38
N GLU A 74 76.59 -133.33 30.64
CA GLU A 74 77.65 -132.44 31.14
C GLU A 74 78.83 -133.23 31.75
N SER A 75 78.78 -134.57 31.74
CA SER A 75 79.83 -135.39 32.34
C SER A 75 81.12 -135.42 31.51
N ALA A 76 82.24 -135.79 32.12
CA ALA A 76 83.55 -135.88 31.46
C ALA A 76 83.72 -137.10 30.50
N ALA A 77 82.67 -137.90 30.27
CA ALA A 77 82.74 -139.02 29.34
C ALA A 77 82.92 -138.50 27.89
N ALA A 78 83.91 -139.05 27.18
CA ALA A 78 84.16 -138.77 25.78
C ALA A 78 83.71 -139.97 24.94
N TYR A 79 82.93 -139.72 23.89
CA TYR A 79 82.36 -140.77 23.06
C TYR A 79 81.93 -140.27 21.69
N ALA A 80 82.01 -141.15 20.70
CA ALA A 80 81.41 -140.96 19.37
C ALA A 80 80.02 -141.62 19.34
N MET A 81 78.96 -140.90 19.70
CA MET A 81 77.62 -141.46 19.78
C MET A 81 77.14 -141.89 18.39
N ARG A 82 76.96 -143.20 18.17
CA ARG A 82 76.42 -143.76 16.92
C ARG A 82 74.98 -144.25 17.07
N GLY A 83 74.53 -144.38 18.31
CA GLY A 83 73.15 -144.69 18.63
C GLY A 83 72.81 -144.30 20.05
N PHE A 84 71.51 -144.25 20.34
CA PHE A 84 70.97 -144.00 21.66
C PHE A 84 69.74 -144.85 21.92
N GLY A 85 69.51 -145.19 23.18
CA GLY A 85 68.33 -145.90 23.65
C GLY A 85 67.56 -145.04 24.65
N LEU A 86 66.25 -144.95 24.52
CA LEU A 86 65.39 -144.32 25.51
C LEU A 86 64.99 -145.36 26.54
N TYR A 87 65.09 -145.01 27.81
CA TYR A 87 64.83 -145.90 28.94
C TYR A 87 63.70 -145.38 29.81
N LEU A 88 62.87 -146.32 30.25
CA LEU A 88 61.84 -146.06 31.26
C LEU A 88 62.44 -146.06 32.66
N ASN A 89 61.69 -145.59 33.66
CA ASN A 89 62.17 -145.53 35.03
C ASN A 89 62.57 -146.90 35.60
N ASP A 90 61.90 -147.97 35.17
CA ASP A 90 62.17 -149.34 35.59
C ASP A 90 63.41 -149.95 34.91
N GLY A 91 64.07 -149.19 34.03
CA GLY A 91 65.24 -149.60 33.29
C GLY A 91 64.95 -150.36 31.99
N THR A 92 63.68 -150.53 31.61
CA THR A 92 63.27 -151.13 30.33
C THR A 92 63.75 -150.26 29.16
N LEU A 93 64.43 -150.88 28.19
CA LEU A 93 64.80 -150.21 26.93
C LEU A 93 63.55 -150.00 26.09
N PHE A 94 63.04 -148.78 26.05
CA PHE A 94 61.80 -148.43 25.38
C PHE A 94 61.95 -148.42 23.85
N ALA A 95 62.90 -147.63 23.37
CA ALA A 95 63.14 -147.44 21.95
C ALA A 95 64.61 -147.16 21.71
N LEU A 96 65.12 -147.45 20.53
CA LEU A 96 66.51 -147.18 20.18
C LEU A 96 66.69 -146.77 18.73
N TYR A 97 67.71 -145.94 18.55
CA TYR A 97 68.18 -145.45 17.27
C TYR A 97 69.67 -145.77 17.15
N GLY A 98 70.11 -146.10 15.94
CA GLY A 98 71.48 -146.49 15.65
C GLY A 98 71.75 -146.28 14.16
N GLN A 99 72.94 -145.79 13.84
CA GLN A 99 73.37 -145.56 12.46
C GLN A 99 74.88 -145.86 12.31
N ALA A 100 75.33 -146.04 11.07
CA ALA A 100 76.72 -146.36 10.79
C ALA A 100 77.69 -145.21 11.14
N GLY A 101 77.29 -143.95 10.88
CA GLY A 101 78.09 -142.75 11.17
C GLY A 101 77.83 -142.18 12.58
N PRO A 102 78.76 -141.41 13.16
CA PRO A 102 78.51 -140.72 14.43
C PRO A 102 77.38 -139.69 14.28
N ILE A 103 76.43 -139.69 15.22
CA ILE A 103 75.36 -138.71 15.38
C ILE A 103 75.96 -137.43 15.98
N LEU A 104 76.75 -137.58 17.04
CA LEU A 104 77.65 -136.54 17.52
C LEU A 104 78.93 -137.16 18.08
N ASN A 105 80.00 -136.37 18.11
CA ASN A 105 81.21 -136.70 18.86
C ASN A 105 81.30 -135.76 20.05
N LYS A 106 81.38 -136.32 21.26
CA LYS A 106 81.56 -135.58 22.51
C LYS A 106 82.99 -135.82 23.02
N THR A 107 83.73 -134.75 23.29
CA THR A 107 85.01 -134.82 24.00
C THR A 107 84.79 -134.60 25.50
N ALA A 108 85.81 -134.90 26.32
CA ALA A 108 85.70 -134.80 27.77
C ALA A 108 85.37 -133.36 28.26
N GLU A 109 85.76 -132.34 27.50
CA GLU A 109 85.57 -130.92 27.84
C GLU A 109 84.29 -130.29 27.25
N SER A 110 83.60 -130.96 26.33
CA SER A 110 82.36 -130.47 25.73
C SER A 110 81.12 -131.04 26.42
N MET A 111 80.10 -130.21 26.66
CA MET A 111 78.76 -130.71 26.99
C MET A 111 78.03 -131.16 25.72
N MET A 112 77.30 -132.26 25.81
CA MET A 112 76.36 -132.62 24.76
C MET A 112 75.02 -131.94 25.06
N LEU A 113 74.46 -131.24 24.08
CA LEU A 113 73.06 -130.81 24.06
C LEU A 113 72.44 -131.35 22.79
N LEU A 114 71.49 -132.25 22.96
CA LEU A 114 70.80 -132.92 21.87
C LEU A 114 69.33 -132.57 21.95
N ALA A 115 68.91 -131.58 21.16
CA ALA A 115 67.51 -131.28 20.92
C ALA A 115 67.10 -131.92 19.59
N LEU A 116 66.16 -132.85 19.64
CA LEU A 116 65.68 -133.52 18.45
C LEU A 116 64.20 -133.85 18.57
N ASP A 117 63.53 -133.77 17.43
CA ASP A 117 62.19 -134.27 17.28
C ASP A 117 62.29 -135.78 17.03
N ILE A 118 61.64 -136.60 17.86
CA ILE A 118 61.57 -138.05 17.67
C ILE A 118 60.19 -138.38 17.16
N ALA A 119 60.14 -138.98 15.97
CA ALA A 119 58.91 -139.54 15.43
C ALA A 119 58.83 -141.02 15.78
N PHE A 120 57.68 -141.45 16.30
CA PHE A 120 57.39 -142.86 16.50
C PHE A 120 56.50 -143.38 15.38
N ALA A 121 56.82 -144.56 14.83
CA ALA A 121 56.07 -145.08 13.69
C ALA A 121 54.64 -145.53 14.04
N ASP A 122 54.43 -146.07 15.25
CA ASP A 122 53.18 -146.80 15.57
C ASP A 122 52.63 -146.53 16.99
N ILE A 123 52.97 -145.41 17.65
CA ILE A 123 52.44 -145.04 18.99
C ILE A 123 52.11 -143.55 19.10
N ASP A 124 51.18 -143.19 19.99
CA ASP A 124 50.82 -141.79 20.34
C ASP A 124 51.83 -141.20 21.35
N ALA A 125 52.40 -140.06 21.00
CA ALA A 125 53.38 -139.32 21.79
C ALA A 125 52.81 -138.78 23.11
N HIS A 126 51.49 -138.56 23.23
CA HIS A 126 50.84 -138.13 24.47
C HIS A 126 50.89 -139.18 25.58
N LEU A 127 51.17 -140.44 25.25
CA LEU A 127 51.43 -141.49 26.24
C LEU A 127 52.82 -141.36 26.87
N ILE A 128 53.67 -140.45 26.38
CA ILE A 128 55.04 -140.25 26.88
C ILE A 128 55.07 -138.98 27.73
N THR A 129 55.53 -139.13 28.97
CA THR A 129 55.77 -138.00 29.87
C THR A 129 57.26 -137.85 30.19
N PHE A 130 57.68 -136.62 30.50
CA PHE A 130 59.04 -136.26 30.85
C PHE A 130 59.10 -135.65 32.26
N GLY A 131 60.26 -135.73 32.91
CA GLY A 131 60.40 -135.37 34.32
C GLY A 131 60.38 -133.87 34.66
N ASP A 132 60.91 -132.96 33.81
CA ASP A 132 61.16 -131.55 34.18
C ASP A 132 60.99 -130.59 32.94
N THR A 133 60.38 -129.38 33.07
CA THR A 133 59.75 -128.61 31.93
C THR A 133 60.08 -127.09 31.77
N ASN A 134 61.22 -126.58 32.23
CA ASN A 134 61.38 -125.13 32.55
C ASN A 134 61.71 -124.04 31.47
N PHE A 135 61.26 -124.03 30.19
CA PHE A 135 61.58 -122.87 29.25
C PHE A 135 60.56 -122.57 28.06
N ILE A 136 59.60 -121.57 28.11
CA ILE A 136 58.64 -121.03 27.01
C ILE A 136 58.14 -119.50 27.19
N LEU A 137 57.59 -118.70 26.20
CA LEU A 137 57.27 -117.18 26.16
C LEU A 137 55.78 -116.61 25.80
N PRO A 138 55.17 -115.49 26.41
CA PRO A 138 53.74 -114.92 26.21
C PRO A 138 53.43 -113.31 26.09
N PRO A 139 52.16 -112.71 26.07
CA PRO A 139 51.76 -111.29 25.66
C PRO A 139 51.67 -110.08 26.69
N ALA A 140 51.39 -108.80 26.26
CA ALA A 140 51.69 -107.50 26.97
C ALA A 140 50.67 -106.96 27.99
N THR A 141 51.21 -106.30 29.01
CA THR A 141 50.49 -105.42 29.96
C THR A 141 51.32 -104.18 30.30
N THR A 142 50.84 -103.30 31.18
CA THR A 142 51.63 -102.18 31.72
C THR A 142 52.87 -102.64 32.54
N GLU A 143 52.99 -103.94 32.83
CA GLU A 143 54.04 -104.53 33.66
C GLU A 143 54.84 -105.65 32.96
N ILE A 144 54.27 -106.29 31.93
CA ILE A 144 54.91 -107.38 31.17
C ILE A 144 55.05 -106.95 29.71
N LEU A 145 56.26 -107.07 29.17
CA LEU A 145 56.52 -106.81 27.75
C LEU A 145 55.78 -107.85 26.87
N GLY A 146 55.08 -107.36 25.85
CA GLY A 146 54.36 -108.14 24.83
C GLY A 146 53.71 -107.23 23.75
N LEU A 147 52.52 -107.54 23.23
CA LEU A 147 51.89 -106.89 22.05
C LEU A 147 50.61 -105.99 22.30
N VAL A 148 50.42 -104.83 21.63
CA VAL A 148 49.28 -103.82 21.78
C VAL A 148 48.76 -103.17 20.44
N GLU A 149 47.58 -102.48 20.41
CA GLU A 149 46.84 -101.90 19.24
C GLU A 149 46.66 -100.33 19.20
N LEU A 150 46.39 -99.69 18.03
CA LEU A 150 46.29 -98.21 17.77
C LEU A 150 44.85 -97.66 17.53
N ALA A 151 44.58 -96.37 17.85
CA ALA A 151 43.25 -95.71 17.77
C ALA A 151 42.91 -94.97 16.45
N THR A 152 41.61 -94.79 16.12
CA THR A 152 41.11 -94.04 14.94
C THR A 152 40.75 -92.56 15.22
N THR A 153 40.59 -91.71 14.19
CA THR A 153 40.22 -90.28 14.35
C THR A 153 38.83 -90.08 14.98
N ALA A 154 37.85 -90.93 14.64
CA ALA A 154 36.50 -90.81 15.19
C ALA A 154 36.48 -91.09 16.71
N GLU A 155 37.22 -92.12 17.14
CA GLU A 155 37.40 -92.44 18.55
C GLU A 155 38.17 -91.33 19.28
N ALA A 156 39.17 -90.73 18.61
CA ALA A 156 39.94 -89.61 19.16
C ALA A 156 39.12 -88.32 19.30
N GLN A 157 38.16 -88.05 18.40
CA GLN A 157 37.25 -86.90 18.49
C GLN A 157 36.15 -87.11 19.55
N ALA A 158 35.72 -88.36 19.75
CA ALA A 158 34.76 -88.72 20.80
C ALA A 158 35.39 -88.65 22.20
N GLY A 159 36.68 -89.05 22.34
CA GLY A 159 37.46 -88.84 23.55
C GLY A 159 37.18 -89.79 24.72
N PHE A 160 36.72 -91.03 24.46
CA PHE A 160 36.26 -91.98 25.49
C PHE A 160 37.08 -93.28 25.64
N ASP A 161 38.08 -93.56 24.80
CA ASP A 161 38.87 -94.83 24.82
C ASP A 161 40.20 -94.69 25.60
N ALA A 162 40.49 -95.67 26.46
CA ALA A 162 41.68 -95.73 27.32
C ALA A 162 42.69 -96.86 26.99
N ALA A 163 42.36 -97.81 26.10
CA ALA A 163 43.20 -98.99 25.81
C ALA A 163 44.08 -98.81 24.57
N ARG A 164 43.72 -97.89 23.67
CA ARG A 164 44.39 -97.66 22.39
C ARG A 164 45.23 -96.38 22.42
N VAL A 165 46.29 -96.36 21.60
CA VAL A 165 47.23 -95.23 21.55
C VAL A 165 46.94 -94.31 20.35
N LEU A 166 46.99 -92.99 20.57
CA LEU A 166 46.81 -91.97 19.52
C LEU A 166 48.04 -91.84 18.61
N THR A 167 47.79 -91.58 17.32
CA THR A 167 48.83 -91.18 16.37
C THR A 167 48.92 -89.65 16.22
N PRO A 168 50.03 -89.08 15.72
CA PRO A 168 50.15 -87.63 15.49
C PRO A 168 49.09 -87.05 14.54
N LEU A 169 48.67 -87.80 13.51
CA LEU A 169 47.66 -87.35 12.55
C LEU A 169 46.26 -87.29 13.18
N THR A 170 45.90 -88.33 13.94
CA THR A 170 44.61 -88.37 14.66
C THR A 170 44.54 -87.23 15.68
N GLY A 171 45.65 -86.91 16.36
CA GLY A 171 45.72 -85.76 17.27
C GLY A 171 45.48 -84.41 16.58
N LYS A 172 46.10 -84.17 15.42
CA LYS A 172 45.93 -82.90 14.67
C LYS A 172 44.49 -82.69 14.20
N GLN A 173 43.81 -83.75 13.75
CA GLN A 173 42.45 -83.66 13.21
C GLN A 173 41.39 -83.43 14.30
N SER A 174 41.62 -83.92 15.52
CA SER A 174 40.66 -83.77 16.61
C SER A 174 40.63 -82.36 17.22
N VAL A 175 41.75 -81.62 17.20
CA VAL A 175 41.86 -80.29 17.84
C VAL A 175 41.12 -79.19 17.06
N LEU A 176 41.18 -79.21 15.72
CA LEU A 176 40.55 -78.17 14.90
C LEU A 176 39.01 -78.26 14.94
N GLY A 177 38.46 -79.48 14.98
CA GLY A 177 37.02 -79.69 15.11
C GLY A 177 36.44 -79.18 16.43
N TRP A 178 37.21 -79.28 17.51
CA TRP A 178 36.81 -78.74 18.82
C TRP A 178 36.77 -77.19 18.82
N LEU A 179 37.79 -76.55 18.26
CA LEU A 179 37.91 -75.08 18.26
C LEU A 179 36.74 -74.38 17.53
N LEU A 180 36.27 -74.94 16.42
CA LEU A 180 35.19 -74.38 15.61
C LEU A 180 33.82 -74.43 16.28
N THR A 181 33.64 -75.27 17.31
CA THR A 181 32.38 -75.34 18.08
C THR A 181 32.27 -74.26 19.15
N GLN A 182 33.30 -73.44 19.35
CA GLN A 182 33.39 -72.43 20.40
C GLN A 182 33.26 -70.98 19.91
N ASP A 183 33.06 -70.74 18.60
CA ASP A 183 32.89 -69.40 18.01
C ASP A 183 31.40 -68.94 18.07
N GLY A 184 31.14 -67.84 18.78
CA GLY A 184 29.80 -67.28 19.02
C GLY A 184 29.75 -66.27 20.18
N SER A 185 28.68 -65.46 20.27
CA SER A 185 28.53 -64.39 21.27
C SER A 185 28.73 -64.90 22.71
N GLY A 186 29.67 -64.30 23.44
CA GLY A 186 30.03 -64.68 24.82
C GLY A 186 31.20 -65.66 24.96
N SER A 187 31.83 -66.06 23.84
CA SER A 187 32.99 -66.98 23.81
C SER A 187 34.31 -66.38 24.29
N GLY A 188 34.42 -65.04 24.32
CA GLY A 188 35.68 -64.35 24.63
C GLY A 188 36.73 -64.39 23.51
N LEU A 189 36.35 -64.87 22.33
CA LEU A 189 37.14 -64.82 21.09
C LEU A 189 36.55 -63.69 20.23
N ASP A 190 37.33 -62.64 20.01
CA ASP A 190 36.92 -61.25 19.70
C ASP A 190 36.90 -60.91 18.19
N ALA A 191 36.45 -61.82 17.34
CA ALA A 191 36.49 -61.63 15.89
C ALA A 191 35.30 -60.84 15.28
N ASP A 192 34.27 -60.49 16.05
CA ASP A 192 33.01 -59.89 15.56
C ASP A 192 32.72 -58.46 16.06
N LEU A 193 33.69 -57.78 16.66
CA LEU A 193 33.55 -56.40 17.15
C LEU A 193 34.24 -55.39 16.21
N LEU A 194 33.48 -54.46 15.66
CA LEU A 194 34.03 -53.13 15.33
C LEU A 194 33.97 -52.32 16.62
N ASP A 195 35.06 -51.64 16.98
CA ASP A 195 35.15 -50.65 18.08
C ASP A 195 34.55 -51.04 19.45
N GLY A 196 34.41 -52.35 19.72
CA GLY A 196 33.99 -52.87 21.02
C GLY A 196 32.47 -52.92 21.25
N LEU A 197 31.64 -52.77 20.21
CA LEU A 197 30.17 -52.83 20.32
C LEU A 197 29.52 -53.76 19.28
N HIS A 198 28.49 -54.50 19.70
CA HIS A 198 27.71 -55.41 18.85
C HIS A 198 26.78 -54.65 17.89
N ALA A 199 26.47 -55.21 16.71
CA ALA A 199 25.69 -54.57 15.65
C ALA A 199 24.28 -54.08 16.08
N SER A 200 23.70 -54.65 17.14
CA SER A 200 22.43 -54.20 17.72
C SER A 200 22.51 -52.87 18.46
N ALA A 201 23.71 -52.37 18.80
CA ALA A 201 23.91 -51.05 19.41
C ALA A 201 23.63 -49.89 18.44
N PHE A 202 23.54 -50.16 17.14
CA PHE A 202 23.25 -49.16 16.09
C PHE A 202 21.78 -49.17 15.65
N ALA A 203 20.92 -49.95 16.30
CA ALA A 203 19.51 -50.09 15.93
C ALA A 203 18.58 -49.24 16.83
N ALA A 204 18.07 -48.16 16.24
CA ALA A 204 16.72 -47.61 16.45
C ALA A 204 16.31 -47.03 17.84
N ALA A 205 17.21 -46.34 18.54
CA ALA A 205 16.81 -45.35 19.56
C ALA A 205 17.51 -44.02 19.26
N GLY A 206 16.77 -42.90 19.35
CA GLY A 206 17.30 -41.57 19.05
C GLY A 206 18.63 -41.33 19.75
N HIS A 207 19.68 -41.07 18.97
CA HIS A 207 20.96 -40.64 19.47
C HIS A 207 21.00 -39.12 19.45
N THR A 208 21.52 -38.52 20.51
CA THR A 208 21.75 -37.08 20.59
C THR A 208 23.02 -36.77 19.80
N HIS A 209 22.89 -36.02 18.71
CA HIS A 209 24.05 -35.41 18.07
C HIS A 209 24.36 -34.10 18.79
N ASP A 210 25.62 -33.90 19.20
CA ASP A 210 26.10 -32.58 19.64
C ASP A 210 25.96 -31.53 18.51
N MET A 211 25.99 -31.96 17.24
CA MET A 211 25.80 -31.13 16.07
C MET A 211 25.06 -31.90 14.97
N LEU A 212 23.98 -31.33 14.43
CA LEU A 212 23.34 -31.81 13.21
C LEU A 212 24.14 -31.30 11.99
N ALA A 213 25.00 -32.14 11.41
CA ALA A 213 25.74 -31.85 10.19
C ALA A 213 25.11 -32.58 8.99
N ALA A 214 24.55 -31.82 8.05
CA ALA A 214 23.91 -32.36 6.86
C ALA A 214 24.64 -31.86 5.59
N LEU A 215 24.59 -32.66 4.50
CA LEU A 215 25.06 -32.24 3.16
C LEU A 215 24.30 -30.98 2.69
N ASP A 216 24.83 -30.20 1.73
CA ASP A 216 24.17 -28.96 1.28
C ASP A 216 22.77 -29.21 0.65
N GLY A 217 22.66 -30.28 -0.16
CA GLY A 217 21.46 -30.70 -0.89
C GLY A 217 20.92 -29.66 -1.89
N THR A 218 19.65 -29.81 -2.28
CA THR A 218 18.98 -28.91 -3.25
C THR A 218 17.55 -28.61 -2.83
N ALA A 219 16.90 -27.65 -3.49
CA ALA A 219 15.46 -27.42 -3.27
C ALA A 219 14.63 -28.66 -3.59
N ALA A 220 14.97 -29.46 -4.60
CA ALA A 220 14.23 -30.69 -4.91
C ALA A 220 14.50 -31.84 -3.92
N LEU A 221 15.60 -31.77 -3.16
CA LEU A 221 16.01 -32.80 -2.21
C LEU A 221 16.73 -32.17 -1.01
N PRO A 222 15.99 -31.57 -0.06
CA PRO A 222 16.57 -30.97 1.13
C PRO A 222 17.20 -32.04 2.03
N PRO A 223 18.41 -31.81 2.57
CA PRO A 223 19.14 -32.76 3.41
C PRO A 223 18.47 -32.97 4.78
N ILE A 224 17.84 -31.93 5.34
CA ILE A 224 17.01 -32.00 6.55
C ILE A 224 15.56 -32.00 6.07
N ARG A 225 14.90 -33.16 6.14
CA ARG A 225 13.56 -33.39 5.59
C ARG A 225 12.80 -34.44 6.38
N PHE A 226 11.50 -34.56 6.15
CA PHE A 226 10.71 -35.65 6.73
C PHE A 226 10.91 -36.93 5.93
N ALA A 227 10.89 -38.10 6.59
CA ALA A 227 11.15 -39.38 5.92
C ALA A 227 10.12 -39.71 4.82
N ALA A 228 8.87 -39.31 5.02
CA ALA A 228 7.76 -39.57 4.07
C ALA A 228 7.52 -38.43 3.06
N ASP A 229 8.14 -37.26 3.27
CA ASP A 229 8.02 -36.09 2.41
C ASP A 229 9.43 -35.64 2.01
N THR A 230 9.88 -36.13 0.87
CA THR A 230 11.27 -35.98 0.46
C THR A 230 11.62 -34.60 -0.06
N ASP A 231 10.62 -33.75 -0.31
CA ASP A 231 10.76 -32.47 -0.98
C ASP A 231 10.37 -31.26 -0.11
N THR A 232 10.11 -31.51 1.18
CA THR A 232 9.83 -30.49 2.20
C THR A 232 10.89 -30.52 3.30
N GLY A 233 11.56 -29.39 3.53
CA GLY A 233 12.69 -29.34 4.46
C GLY A 233 13.55 -28.07 4.44
N LEU A 234 14.78 -28.20 4.93
CA LEU A 234 15.81 -27.16 4.97
C LEU A 234 17.03 -27.59 4.14
N TYR A 235 17.61 -26.67 3.39
CA TYR A 235 18.83 -26.90 2.60
C TYR A 235 19.75 -25.67 2.57
N ARG A 236 20.99 -25.86 2.11
CA ARG A 236 22.00 -24.79 1.99
C ARG A 236 22.25 -24.46 0.52
N PRO A 237 21.61 -23.41 -0.04
CA PRO A 237 21.81 -23.00 -1.44
C PRO A 237 23.16 -22.31 -1.72
N GLY A 238 23.91 -21.93 -0.69
CA GLY A 238 25.18 -21.23 -0.83
C GLY A 238 25.87 -20.97 0.51
N ALA A 239 27.06 -20.36 0.47
CA ALA A 239 27.80 -20.03 1.69
C ALA A 239 27.02 -19.07 2.58
N ASN A 240 26.77 -19.47 3.83
CA ASN A 240 26.03 -18.68 4.82
C ASN A 240 24.58 -18.36 4.40
N VAL A 241 23.96 -19.20 3.57
CA VAL A 241 22.56 -19.06 3.14
C VAL A 241 21.75 -20.26 3.60
N LEU A 242 20.55 -20.01 4.14
CA LEU A 242 19.60 -21.05 4.56
C LEU A 242 18.31 -20.96 3.74
N GLY A 243 17.89 -22.07 3.13
CA GLY A 243 16.66 -22.16 2.36
C GLY A 243 15.63 -23.09 3.02
N PHE A 244 14.37 -22.67 2.99
CA PHE A 244 13.19 -23.43 3.42
C PHE A 244 12.40 -23.87 2.19
N VAL A 245 12.01 -25.14 2.13
CA VAL A 245 11.47 -25.78 0.93
C VAL A 245 10.14 -26.47 1.27
N THR A 246 9.17 -26.34 0.38
CA THR A 246 7.98 -27.22 0.33
C THR A 246 7.69 -27.60 -1.12
N GLY A 247 7.36 -28.87 -1.38
CA GLY A 247 7.01 -29.33 -2.74
C GLY A 247 8.17 -29.15 -3.74
N GLY A 248 9.41 -29.34 -3.29
CA GLY A 248 10.62 -29.25 -4.12
C GLY A 248 11.00 -27.82 -4.56
N THR A 249 10.31 -26.80 -4.05
CA THR A 249 10.51 -25.39 -4.39
C THR A 249 10.92 -24.59 -3.16
N GLU A 250 11.92 -23.73 -3.28
CA GLU A 250 12.29 -22.80 -2.20
C GLU A 250 11.17 -21.80 -1.95
N ARG A 251 10.73 -21.69 -0.68
CA ARG A 251 9.67 -20.78 -0.23
C ARG A 251 10.18 -19.62 0.58
N MET A 252 11.27 -19.82 1.34
CA MET A 252 11.90 -18.78 2.13
C MET A 252 13.41 -18.95 2.10
N ARG A 253 14.14 -17.85 2.11
CA ARG A 253 15.60 -17.82 2.17
C ARG A 253 16.07 -16.78 3.16
N VAL A 254 17.12 -17.11 3.90
CA VAL A 254 17.94 -16.17 4.67
C VAL A 254 19.32 -16.12 4.02
N ASP A 255 19.73 -14.96 3.51
CA ASP A 255 21.04 -14.80 2.85
C ASP A 255 22.19 -14.50 3.84
N SER A 256 23.41 -14.41 3.31
CA SER A 256 24.63 -14.15 4.09
C SER A 256 24.68 -12.76 4.74
N ASN A 257 23.84 -11.82 4.29
CA ASN A 257 23.71 -10.48 4.87
C ASN A 257 22.60 -10.43 5.93
N GLY A 258 21.90 -11.55 6.20
CA GLY A 258 20.78 -11.63 7.11
C GLY A 258 19.45 -11.17 6.50
N ASN A 259 19.37 -10.99 5.18
CA ASN A 259 18.13 -10.65 4.51
C ASN A 259 17.23 -11.88 4.41
N VAL A 260 15.94 -11.69 4.69
CA VAL A 260 14.93 -12.75 4.65
C VAL A 260 13.96 -12.51 3.49
N GLY A 261 13.93 -13.42 2.53
CA GLY A 261 12.98 -13.43 1.43
C GLY A 261 11.98 -14.56 1.59
N ILE A 262 10.69 -14.29 1.36
CA ILE A 262 9.62 -15.30 1.26
C ILE A 262 9.03 -15.18 -0.14
N GLY A 263 8.98 -16.28 -0.90
CA GLY A 263 8.42 -16.33 -2.26
C GLY A 263 9.16 -15.51 -3.32
N CYS A 264 10.38 -15.03 -3.03
CA CYS A 264 11.21 -14.24 -3.94
C CYS A 264 12.66 -14.73 -3.95
N THR A 265 13.18 -15.01 -5.15
CA THR A 265 14.58 -15.35 -5.40
C THR A 265 15.03 -14.71 -6.72
N PRO A 266 16.18 -14.01 -6.76
CA PRO A 266 17.04 -13.61 -5.62
C PRO A 266 16.33 -12.64 -4.65
N ILE A 267 16.79 -12.60 -3.40
CA ILE A 267 16.35 -11.60 -2.42
C ILE A 267 16.94 -10.25 -2.85
N GLY A 268 16.13 -9.20 -2.88
CA GLY A 268 16.60 -7.84 -3.18
C GLY A 268 17.53 -7.28 -2.09
N VAL A 269 17.86 -5.99 -2.19
CA VAL A 269 18.72 -5.25 -1.24
C VAL A 269 18.08 -4.97 0.13
N THR A 270 17.01 -5.68 0.51
CA THR A 270 16.15 -5.39 1.67
C THR A 270 16.23 -6.47 2.75
N ARG A 271 16.18 -6.07 4.03
CA ARG A 271 16.25 -7.02 5.15
C ARG A 271 15.09 -8.01 5.22
N PHE A 272 13.87 -7.62 4.85
CA PHE A 272 12.74 -8.56 4.82
C PHE A 272 11.81 -8.28 3.65
N GLN A 273 11.60 -9.30 2.81
CA GLN A 273 10.79 -9.25 1.61
C GLN A 273 9.84 -10.46 1.57
N VAL A 274 8.57 -10.23 1.29
CA VAL A 274 7.56 -11.27 1.06
C VAL A 274 6.91 -11.02 -0.29
N SER A 275 6.96 -12.01 -1.17
CA SER A 275 6.34 -12.01 -2.49
C SER A 275 5.32 -13.14 -2.53
N ILE A 276 4.03 -12.79 -2.63
CA ILE A 276 2.92 -13.77 -2.65
C ILE A 276 2.43 -14.10 -4.06
N ALA A 277 3.03 -13.47 -5.08
CA ALA A 277 2.91 -13.72 -6.53
C ALA A 277 4.08 -12.99 -7.22
N ALA A 278 4.16 -12.98 -8.57
CA ALA A 278 5.23 -12.30 -9.31
C ALA A 278 5.47 -10.83 -8.87
N ASP A 279 4.44 -10.12 -8.41
CA ASP A 279 4.54 -8.68 -8.19
C ASP A 279 3.87 -8.08 -6.93
N ARG A 280 3.30 -8.90 -6.04
CA ARG A 280 2.76 -8.41 -4.75
C ARG A 280 3.82 -8.52 -3.67
N ARG A 281 4.52 -7.42 -3.40
CA ARG A 281 5.65 -7.37 -2.46
C ARG A 281 5.26 -6.62 -1.19
N PHE A 282 5.33 -7.31 -0.06
CA PHE A 282 5.43 -6.68 1.26
C PHE A 282 6.91 -6.62 1.61
N SER A 283 7.48 -5.42 1.67
CA SER A 283 8.91 -5.23 1.89
C SER A 283 9.14 -4.21 2.98
N THR A 284 9.96 -4.57 3.97
CA THR A 284 10.53 -3.60 4.92
C THR A 284 11.96 -3.31 4.47
N PHE A 285 12.23 -2.04 4.14
CA PHE A 285 13.60 -1.61 3.84
C PHE A 285 14.15 -1.02 5.14
N ALA A 286 15.14 -1.69 5.73
CA ALA A 286 15.87 -1.15 6.85
C ALA A 286 17.34 -1.10 6.46
N ASN A 287 17.82 0.05 6.01
CA ASN A 287 19.25 0.29 5.80
C ASN A 287 19.72 1.32 6.83
N GLY A 288 20.49 0.86 7.81
CA GLY A 288 21.37 1.65 8.69
C GLY A 288 20.75 2.72 9.60
N ALA A 289 19.95 3.63 9.06
CA ALA A 289 19.32 4.77 9.74
C ALA A 289 17.82 4.93 9.43
N ASP A 290 17.32 4.25 8.38
CA ASP A 290 16.00 4.48 7.79
C ASP A 290 15.18 3.19 7.74
N ASN A 291 13.99 3.16 8.35
CA ASN A 291 12.99 2.10 8.23
C ASN A 291 11.82 2.53 7.30
N SER A 292 11.76 2.05 6.05
CA SER A 292 10.52 2.17 5.22
C SER A 292 9.65 0.95 5.34
N PHE A 293 8.35 1.22 5.35
CA PHE A 293 7.30 0.22 5.33
C PHE A 293 6.46 0.43 4.07
N GLY A 294 6.75 -0.37 3.04
CA GLY A 294 6.09 -0.26 1.74
C GLY A 294 5.15 -1.43 1.48
N PHE A 295 3.90 -1.11 1.11
CA PHE A 295 3.03 -2.08 0.43
C PHE A 295 3.13 -1.84 -1.08
N LEU A 296 3.80 -2.76 -1.79
CA LEU A 296 3.78 -2.76 -3.25
C LEU A 296 2.67 -3.69 -3.72
N ASN A 297 1.64 -3.11 -4.33
CA ASN A 297 0.60 -3.88 -5.00
C ASN A 297 0.84 -3.84 -6.52
N ASP A 298 0.56 -4.96 -7.18
CA ASP A 298 0.77 -5.17 -8.60
C ASP A 298 0.03 -4.11 -9.46
N ALA A 299 0.61 -3.75 -10.61
CA ALA A 299 0.21 -2.65 -11.53
C ALA A 299 0.50 -1.19 -11.06
N GLY A 300 1.67 -0.94 -10.47
CA GLY A 300 2.24 0.40 -10.35
C GLY A 300 1.59 1.33 -9.30
N SER A 301 0.69 0.82 -8.46
CA SER A 301 0.12 1.64 -7.37
C SER A 301 1.10 1.66 -6.19
N TRP A 302 1.66 2.83 -5.91
CA TRP A 302 2.56 3.05 -4.78
C TRP A 302 1.76 3.54 -3.57
N THR A 303 1.83 2.82 -2.45
CA THR A 303 1.50 3.37 -1.12
C THR A 303 2.77 3.29 -0.29
N ASP A 304 3.73 4.17 -0.57
CA ASP A 304 4.97 4.24 0.21
C ASP A 304 4.68 5.02 1.48
N THR A 305 4.67 4.35 2.63
CA THR A 305 4.31 4.99 3.90
C THR A 305 5.52 5.01 4.82
N PHE A 306 6.02 6.22 5.04
CA PHE A 306 7.15 6.64 5.90
C PHE A 306 8.55 6.44 5.34
N LEU A 307 9.34 7.53 5.33
CA LEU A 307 10.74 7.52 5.73
C LEU A 307 11.35 8.90 6.02
N ASN A 308 12.16 8.94 7.07
CA ASN A 308 13.10 10.01 7.39
C ASN A 308 13.91 10.40 6.13
N GLY A 309 13.81 11.66 5.70
CA GLY A 309 14.53 12.21 4.54
C GLY A 309 13.85 12.06 3.16
N ALA A 310 12.91 11.12 2.98
CA ALA A 310 12.19 10.91 1.72
C ALA A 310 10.72 11.37 1.79
N PRO A 311 10.12 11.81 0.67
CA PRO A 311 8.72 12.24 0.62
C PRO A 311 7.76 11.05 0.83
N LEU A 312 6.68 11.26 1.58
CA LEU A 312 5.51 10.36 1.56
C LEU A 312 4.88 10.41 0.16
N ARG A 313 4.56 9.27 -0.45
CA ARG A 313 4.00 9.23 -1.82
C ARG A 313 2.83 8.27 -1.92
N LEU A 314 1.77 8.74 -2.57
CA LEU A 314 0.61 7.95 -2.96
C LEU A 314 0.47 8.01 -4.47
N GLY A 315 0.37 6.85 -5.12
CA GLY A 315 0.29 6.73 -6.57
C GLY A 315 -0.66 5.63 -7.03
N VAL A 316 -1.13 5.77 -8.27
CA VAL A 316 -2.02 4.81 -8.95
C VAL A 316 -1.52 4.62 -10.38
N GLY A 317 -1.37 3.36 -10.83
CA GLY A 317 -1.01 3.05 -12.21
C GLY A 317 0.41 3.47 -12.63
N GLY A 318 1.36 3.51 -11.69
CA GLY A 318 2.76 3.90 -11.89
C GLY A 318 3.01 5.38 -11.65
N THR A 319 1.96 6.19 -11.54
CA THR A 319 2.06 7.64 -11.43
C THR A 319 1.85 8.12 -9.99
N GLU A 320 2.77 8.93 -9.48
CA GLU A 320 2.61 9.68 -8.22
C GLU A 320 1.41 10.64 -8.34
N ARG A 321 0.46 10.54 -7.42
CA ARG A 321 -0.78 11.34 -7.39
C ARG A 321 -0.78 12.35 -6.25
N MET A 322 -0.22 11.98 -5.10
CA MET A 322 -0.10 12.84 -3.94
C MET A 322 1.23 12.60 -3.25
N ARG A 323 1.81 13.66 -2.67
CA ARG A 323 3.03 13.57 -1.90
C ARG A 323 3.03 14.48 -0.68
N VAL A 324 3.85 14.15 0.31
CA VAL A 324 4.28 15.07 1.37
C VAL A 324 5.80 15.09 1.35
N ASP A 325 6.42 16.26 1.13
CA ASP A 325 7.89 16.35 1.07
C ASP A 325 8.56 16.48 2.45
N ALA A 326 9.89 16.50 2.46
CA ALA A 326 10.69 16.64 3.68
C ALA A 326 10.47 17.98 4.40
N GLY A 327 9.92 18.99 3.71
CA GLY A 327 9.49 20.27 4.31
C GLY A 327 8.06 20.24 4.86
N GLY A 328 7.37 19.10 4.79
CA GLY A 328 5.98 18.94 5.23
C GLY A 328 4.94 19.51 4.25
N ARG A 329 5.34 19.84 3.02
CA ARG A 329 4.42 20.40 2.00
C ARG A 329 3.68 19.27 1.31
N VAL A 330 2.38 19.47 1.09
CA VAL A 330 1.51 18.51 0.42
C VAL A 330 1.36 18.90 -1.05
N GLY A 331 1.69 17.98 -1.96
CA GLY A 331 1.47 18.12 -3.39
C GLY A 331 0.42 17.14 -3.89
N ILE A 332 -0.52 17.58 -4.73
CA ILE A 332 -1.44 16.71 -5.47
C ILE A 332 -1.22 16.99 -6.97
N GLY A 333 -0.82 15.97 -7.72
CA GLY A 333 -0.49 16.06 -9.15
C GLY A 333 0.77 16.89 -9.48
N THR A 334 1.55 17.30 -8.48
CA THR A 334 2.85 17.99 -8.65
C THR A 334 3.92 17.33 -7.78
N THR A 335 5.17 17.35 -8.26
CA THR A 335 6.35 16.91 -7.51
C THR A 335 7.21 18.06 -7.00
N SER A 336 7.00 19.29 -7.48
CA SER A 336 7.77 20.47 -7.09
C SER A 336 6.82 21.51 -6.48
N MET A 337 6.70 21.50 -5.15
CA MET A 337 5.80 22.41 -4.44
C MET A 337 6.55 23.63 -3.95
N THR A 338 5.91 24.79 -4.08
CA THR A 338 6.42 26.09 -3.61
C THR A 338 5.70 26.57 -2.35
N CYS A 339 4.53 26.02 -2.03
CA CYS A 339 3.72 26.35 -0.87
C CYS A 339 3.30 25.09 -0.08
N ALA A 340 2.64 25.29 1.05
CA ALA A 340 2.28 24.20 1.98
C ALA A 340 1.30 23.18 1.40
N LEU A 341 0.38 23.61 0.52
CA LEU A 341 -0.53 22.73 -0.21
C LEU A 341 -0.62 23.23 -1.66
N GLU A 342 -0.17 22.38 -2.59
CA GLU A 342 -0.22 22.69 -4.02
C GLU A 342 -0.98 21.59 -4.78
N VAL A 343 -2.00 21.98 -5.54
CA VAL A 343 -2.84 21.07 -6.33
C VAL A 343 -2.75 21.48 -7.79
N ILE A 344 -2.11 20.65 -8.62
CA ILE A 344 -1.87 20.88 -10.05
C ILE A 344 -2.41 19.72 -10.87
N GLY A 345 -3.29 19.99 -11.83
CA GLY A 345 -3.87 18.97 -12.71
C GLY A 345 -4.93 19.55 -13.65
N ALA A 346 -5.45 18.71 -14.56
CA ALA A 346 -6.42 19.12 -15.58
C ALA A 346 -7.89 19.23 -15.06
N GLY A 347 -8.15 18.96 -13.78
CA GLY A 347 -9.49 18.98 -13.19
C GLY A 347 -9.66 20.05 -12.11
N ASP A 348 -10.91 20.32 -11.73
CA ASP A 348 -11.24 21.35 -10.74
C ASP A 348 -11.02 20.90 -9.29
N VAL A 349 -10.71 21.86 -8.41
CA VAL A 349 -10.72 21.66 -6.96
C VAL A 349 -12.11 21.97 -6.40
N LEU A 350 -12.86 20.93 -6.06
CA LEU A 350 -14.16 21.07 -5.41
C LEU A 350 -14.01 21.09 -3.87
N ILE A 351 -14.31 22.23 -3.26
CA ILE A 351 -14.35 22.39 -1.80
C ILE A 351 -15.82 22.42 -1.36
N GLY A 352 -16.21 21.61 -0.38
CA GLY A 352 -17.58 21.61 0.14
C GLY A 352 -17.84 20.55 1.21
N ASN A 353 -18.97 20.66 1.91
CA ASN A 353 -19.40 19.74 2.97
C ASN A 353 -20.21 18.52 2.46
N GLY A 354 -20.51 18.42 1.17
CA GLY A 354 -21.21 17.26 0.60
C GLY A 354 -21.62 17.44 -0.86
N LYS A 355 -22.02 16.34 -1.51
CA LYS A 355 -22.52 16.33 -2.90
C LYS A 355 -23.96 15.81 -3.05
N ALA A 356 -24.56 15.35 -1.95
CA ALA A 356 -25.92 14.79 -1.98
C ALA A 356 -26.93 15.82 -2.50
N ALA A 357 -27.93 15.38 -3.26
CA ALA A 357 -29.00 16.26 -3.72
C ALA A 357 -29.80 16.84 -2.54
N ASN A 358 -30.38 18.03 -2.73
CA ASN A 358 -31.33 18.65 -1.79
C ASN A 358 -30.83 18.81 -0.33
N THR A 359 -29.53 18.98 -0.14
CA THR A 359 -28.94 19.36 1.17
C THR A 359 -28.21 20.69 1.07
N ILE A 360 -28.08 21.38 2.20
CA ILE A 360 -27.33 22.64 2.28
C ILE A 360 -25.85 22.39 1.93
N LYS A 361 -25.31 23.20 1.03
CA LYS A 361 -23.89 23.16 0.65
C LYS A 361 -23.15 24.36 1.20
N SER A 362 -22.00 24.08 1.79
CA SER A 362 -21.09 25.12 2.27
C SER A 362 -19.65 24.81 1.90
N ALA A 363 -18.92 25.83 1.43
CA ALA A 363 -17.49 25.78 1.17
C ALA A 363 -16.83 27.02 1.76
N ARG A 364 -15.73 26.86 2.49
CA ARG A 364 -15.10 27.96 3.24
C ARG A 364 -13.57 27.91 3.11
N LEU A 365 -12.96 29.08 3.04
CA LEU A 365 -11.53 29.29 3.23
C LEU A 365 -11.31 30.24 4.42
N TYR A 366 -10.51 29.80 5.38
CA TYR A 366 -10.24 30.52 6.62
C TYR A 366 -8.78 30.95 6.71
N SER A 367 -8.54 32.03 7.43
CA SER A 367 -7.23 32.32 8.04
C SER A 367 -7.39 32.36 9.56
N PRO A 368 -6.31 32.13 10.33
CA PRO A 368 -6.29 32.50 11.74
C PRO A 368 -6.62 33.99 11.91
N ALA A 369 -7.40 34.33 12.93
CA ALA A 369 -7.68 35.70 13.31
C ALA A 369 -6.69 36.20 14.37
N TYR A 370 -6.48 37.51 14.40
CA TYR A 370 -5.73 38.16 15.47
C TYR A 370 -6.62 38.28 16.72
N GLY A 371 -6.37 37.46 17.76
CA GLY A 371 -7.12 37.49 19.01
C GLY A 371 -6.67 36.43 20.02
N ALA A 372 -7.00 36.63 21.31
CA ALA A 372 -6.57 35.77 22.41
C ALA A 372 -7.26 34.38 22.46
N ALA A 373 -8.33 34.16 21.69
CA ALA A 373 -8.97 32.86 21.60
C ALA A 373 -8.19 31.98 20.61
N VAL A 374 -7.69 30.84 21.09
CA VAL A 374 -6.78 29.90 20.38
C VAL A 374 -7.31 29.43 19.01
N ASN A 375 -8.62 29.59 18.74
CA ASN A 375 -9.29 29.13 17.51
C ASN A 375 -10.06 30.24 16.75
N ALA A 376 -9.78 31.53 17.01
CA ALA A 376 -10.45 32.59 16.25
C ALA A 376 -10.02 32.55 14.76
N GLN A 377 -10.97 32.66 13.84
CA GLN A 377 -10.74 32.57 12.39
C GLN A 377 -11.41 33.74 11.66
N VAL A 378 -10.77 34.25 10.62
CA VAL A 378 -11.40 35.16 9.65
C VAL A 378 -11.84 34.34 8.45
N ILE A 379 -13.10 34.49 8.04
CA ILE A 379 -13.63 33.84 6.84
C ILE A 379 -13.29 34.74 5.64
N THR A 380 -12.42 34.27 4.75
CA THR A 380 -12.05 35.05 3.56
C THR A 380 -13.05 34.84 2.43
N HIS A 381 -13.46 33.58 2.21
CA HIS A 381 -14.41 33.16 1.19
C HIS A 381 -15.41 32.18 1.79
N TYR A 382 -16.70 32.39 1.51
CA TYR A 382 -17.76 31.50 1.91
C TYR A 382 -18.82 31.37 0.83
N ALA A 383 -18.87 30.19 0.20
CA ALA A 383 -19.98 29.82 -0.67
C ALA A 383 -21.03 29.06 0.14
N TYR A 384 -22.29 29.41 -0.08
CA TYR A 384 -23.44 28.81 0.60
C TYR A 384 -24.60 28.60 -0.36
N SER A 385 -25.14 27.39 -0.40
CA SER A 385 -26.24 27.04 -1.29
C SER A 385 -27.34 26.28 -0.55
N THR A 386 -28.58 26.67 -0.82
CA THR A 386 -29.82 26.05 -0.33
C THR A 386 -30.76 25.78 -1.52
N ASP A 387 -31.99 25.35 -1.24
CA ASP A 387 -33.06 25.17 -2.22
C ASP A 387 -33.46 26.44 -2.99
N SER A 388 -33.17 27.62 -2.44
CA SER A 388 -33.66 28.92 -2.92
C SER A 388 -32.55 29.94 -3.15
N LEU A 389 -31.31 29.59 -2.82
CA LEU A 389 -30.24 30.57 -2.66
C LEU A 389 -28.89 29.98 -3.04
N ASN A 390 -28.11 30.73 -3.83
CA ASN A 390 -26.68 30.48 -4.06
C ASN A 390 -25.93 31.77 -3.77
N LEU A 391 -25.13 31.77 -2.71
CA LEU A 391 -24.36 32.91 -2.25
C LEU A 391 -22.86 32.65 -2.33
N LEU A 392 -22.13 33.69 -2.70
CA LEU A 392 -20.71 33.85 -2.39
C LEU A 392 -20.55 35.09 -1.50
N ARG A 393 -19.95 34.91 -0.33
CA ARG A 393 -19.58 35.99 0.59
C ARG A 393 -18.06 36.12 0.63
N ILE A 394 -17.57 37.34 0.45
CA ILE A 394 -16.17 37.70 0.58
C ILE A 394 -16.04 38.57 1.84
N GLY A 395 -15.11 38.23 2.73
CA GLY A 395 -14.91 38.93 4.01
C GLY A 395 -15.69 38.38 5.21
N GLY A 396 -16.63 37.44 5.03
CA GLY A 396 -17.10 36.59 6.14
C GLY A 396 -18.23 37.12 7.04
N GLY A 397 -18.18 36.77 8.33
CA GLY A 397 -19.15 37.19 9.36
C GLY A 397 -20.40 36.30 9.51
N THR A 398 -20.24 35.01 9.82
CA THR A 398 -21.37 34.04 9.87
C THR A 398 -21.54 33.31 11.20
N GLY A 399 -21.05 33.88 12.31
CA GLY A 399 -21.09 33.27 13.64
C GLY A 399 -20.05 32.17 13.89
N THR A 400 -19.50 31.57 12.83
CA THR A 400 -18.42 30.56 12.87
C THR A 400 -17.02 31.13 12.67
N GLY A 401 -16.92 32.43 12.39
CA GLY A 401 -15.67 33.16 12.16
C GLY A 401 -15.93 34.66 12.13
N GLN A 402 -14.89 35.43 12.41
CA GLN A 402 -14.90 36.89 12.38
C GLN A 402 -15.06 37.41 10.95
N ALA A 403 -15.68 38.59 10.85
CA ALA A 403 -15.75 39.34 9.60
C ALA A 403 -14.46 40.13 9.38
N ALA A 404 -14.08 40.33 8.13
CA ALA A 404 -13.09 41.29 7.74
C ALA A 404 -13.60 42.70 8.09
N THR A 405 -12.74 43.53 8.69
CA THR A 405 -13.07 44.94 8.91
C THR A 405 -13.04 45.72 7.61
N ASN A 406 -12.22 45.30 6.65
CA ASN A 406 -12.07 45.94 5.36
C ASN A 406 -11.95 44.86 4.27
N VAL A 407 -12.50 45.12 3.09
CA VAL A 407 -12.34 44.27 1.89
C VAL A 407 -11.79 45.13 0.75
N SER A 408 -10.52 44.93 0.44
CA SER A 408 -9.79 45.76 -0.52
C SER A 408 -9.50 45.00 -1.83
N PHE A 409 -9.54 45.71 -2.95
CA PHE A 409 -9.28 45.19 -4.29
C PHE A 409 -8.00 45.81 -4.84
N TYR A 410 -7.00 44.96 -5.08
CA TYR A 410 -5.69 45.35 -5.61
C TYR A 410 -5.54 44.90 -7.06
N THR A 411 -4.87 45.72 -7.86
CA THR A 411 -4.47 45.35 -9.23
C THR A 411 -3.02 45.80 -9.47
N ALA A 412 -2.41 45.29 -10.53
CA ALA A 412 -1.08 45.71 -10.97
C ALA A 412 -1.11 46.09 -12.44
N ASP A 413 -0.21 46.99 -12.84
CA ASP A 413 -0.13 47.48 -14.22
C ASP A 413 0.64 46.50 -15.13
N ALA A 414 1.31 45.50 -14.55
CA ALA A 414 2.06 44.49 -15.27
C ALA A 414 2.13 43.15 -14.52
N VAL A 415 2.28 42.08 -15.29
CA VAL A 415 2.54 40.72 -14.78
C VAL A 415 3.89 40.72 -14.04
N GLY A 416 3.95 40.03 -12.89
CA GLY A 416 5.17 39.93 -12.07
C GLY A 416 5.29 40.98 -10.96
N THR A 417 4.36 41.93 -10.87
CA THR A 417 4.32 42.91 -9.78
C THR A 417 3.90 42.24 -8.47
N ALA A 418 4.81 42.15 -7.49
CA ALA A 418 4.55 41.49 -6.20
C ALA A 418 3.69 42.31 -5.22
N THR A 419 3.67 43.64 -5.36
CA THR A 419 2.86 44.55 -4.53
C THR A 419 1.97 45.39 -5.45
N GLY A 420 0.68 45.05 -5.51
CA GLY A 420 -0.29 45.80 -6.31
C GLY A 420 -0.67 47.14 -5.69
N THR A 421 -1.43 47.93 -6.43
CA THR A 421 -2.05 49.18 -5.97
C THR A 421 -3.51 48.92 -5.58
N MET A 422 -3.94 49.40 -4.41
CA MET A 422 -5.35 49.35 -4.01
C MET A 422 -6.17 50.25 -4.93
N ARG A 423 -7.16 49.69 -5.62
CA ARG A 423 -8.06 50.44 -6.51
C ARG A 423 -9.37 50.78 -5.84
N TRP A 424 -9.93 49.84 -5.08
CA TRP A 424 -11.20 50.00 -4.38
C TRP A 424 -11.16 49.30 -3.02
N GLU A 425 -11.96 49.79 -2.07
CA GLU A 425 -12.06 49.21 -0.73
C GLU A 425 -13.48 49.37 -0.18
N ILE A 426 -13.97 48.34 0.51
CA ILE A 426 -15.13 48.43 1.40
C ILE A 426 -14.61 48.54 2.83
N THR A 427 -14.91 49.64 3.51
CA THR A 427 -14.47 49.90 4.89
C THR A 427 -15.44 49.32 5.93
N ASN A 428 -15.04 49.29 7.20
CA ASN A 428 -15.88 48.80 8.30
C ASN A 428 -17.17 49.61 8.52
N SER A 429 -17.24 50.84 7.99
CA SER A 429 -18.42 51.70 7.97
C SER A 429 -19.38 51.38 6.81
N GLY A 430 -19.02 50.41 5.96
CA GLY A 430 -19.84 49.96 4.82
C GLY A 430 -19.66 50.79 3.55
N HIS A 431 -18.79 51.80 3.54
CA HIS A 431 -18.54 52.61 2.35
C HIS A 431 -17.67 51.86 1.33
N LEU A 432 -18.04 51.91 0.05
CA LEU A 432 -17.19 51.53 -1.08
C LEU A 432 -16.44 52.78 -1.57
N LEU A 433 -15.12 52.79 -1.44
CA LEU A 433 -14.26 53.94 -1.71
C LEU A 433 -13.20 53.60 -2.77
N PRO A 434 -12.82 54.56 -3.65
CA PRO A 434 -11.63 54.42 -4.48
C PRO A 434 -10.36 54.50 -3.62
N GLY A 435 -9.29 53.81 -4.05
CA GLY A 435 -8.01 53.81 -3.34
C GLY A 435 -7.24 55.14 -3.37
N GLY A 436 -7.73 56.12 -4.13
CA GLY A 436 -7.22 57.49 -4.16
C GLY A 436 -8.27 58.48 -4.65
N ASN A 437 -8.17 59.73 -4.17
CA ASN A 437 -9.13 60.78 -4.52
C ASN A 437 -9.01 61.18 -6.00
N ASN A 438 -10.13 61.18 -6.73
CA ASN A 438 -10.21 61.49 -8.16
C ASN A 438 -9.26 60.64 -9.05
N VAL A 439 -8.90 59.44 -8.61
CA VAL A 439 -7.97 58.57 -9.36
C VAL A 439 -8.69 57.60 -10.29
N TYR A 440 -9.89 57.14 -9.91
CA TYR A 440 -10.56 56.03 -10.60
C TYR A 440 -11.94 56.41 -11.11
N ASP A 441 -12.13 56.24 -12.42
CA ASP A 441 -13.45 56.24 -13.04
C ASP A 441 -14.22 54.96 -12.69
N ILE A 442 -15.54 55.06 -12.65
CA ILE A 442 -16.42 53.88 -12.58
C ILE A 442 -16.90 53.54 -13.98
N GLY A 443 -16.23 52.57 -14.60
CA GLY A 443 -16.47 52.13 -15.98
C GLY A 443 -15.47 52.75 -16.97
N SER A 444 -15.79 52.67 -18.26
CA SER A 444 -15.03 53.22 -19.37
C SER A 444 -15.93 53.96 -20.36
N ALA A 445 -15.35 54.57 -21.40
CA ALA A 445 -16.14 55.22 -22.44
C ALA A 445 -17.18 54.27 -23.10
N ALA A 446 -16.89 52.97 -23.18
CA ALA A 446 -17.75 51.95 -23.81
C ALA A 446 -18.60 51.13 -22.81
N LEU A 447 -18.13 50.96 -21.56
CA LEU A 447 -18.79 50.14 -20.54
C LEU A 447 -19.02 50.97 -19.27
N ARG A 448 -20.22 51.52 -19.11
CA ARG A 448 -20.59 52.42 -18.00
C ARG A 448 -21.67 51.77 -17.13
N VAL A 449 -21.77 52.20 -15.88
CA VAL A 449 -22.90 51.82 -15.03
C VAL A 449 -24.19 52.40 -15.64
N ARG A 450 -25.13 51.52 -15.99
CA ARG A 450 -26.41 51.92 -16.60
C ARG A 450 -27.30 52.67 -15.63
N ALA A 451 -27.41 52.15 -14.41
CA ALA A 451 -28.27 52.69 -13.36
C ALA A 451 -27.72 52.29 -11.99
N PHE A 452 -27.85 53.19 -11.01
CA PHE A 452 -27.73 52.86 -9.60
C PHE A 452 -29.15 52.74 -9.04
N PHE A 453 -29.40 51.71 -8.24
CA PHE A 453 -30.66 51.52 -7.53
C PHE A 453 -30.37 51.50 -6.03
N GLY A 454 -30.90 52.48 -5.31
CA GLY A 454 -30.95 52.48 -3.85
C GLY A 454 -32.21 51.79 -3.35
N GLN A 455 -32.23 51.45 -2.07
CA GLN A 455 -33.47 51.05 -1.38
C GLN A 455 -34.47 52.21 -1.44
N THR A 456 -35.75 51.91 -1.71
CA THR A 456 -36.84 52.89 -1.84
C THR A 456 -36.77 53.95 -0.73
N GLY A 457 -36.57 55.22 -1.11
CA GLY A 457 -36.54 56.36 -0.18
C GLY A 457 -35.18 56.79 0.37
N ASN A 458 -34.06 56.14 -0.01
CA ASN A 458 -32.74 56.37 0.62
C ASN A 458 -31.65 56.96 -0.28
N TYR A 459 -31.97 57.67 -1.37
CA TYR A 459 -31.04 58.70 -1.85
C TYR A 459 -31.24 59.92 -0.96
N SER A 460 -30.57 59.98 0.20
CA SER A 460 -30.90 60.93 1.27
C SER A 460 -30.94 62.41 0.88
N ALA A 461 -30.43 62.83 -0.29
CA ALA A 461 -30.52 64.24 -0.73
C ALA A 461 -30.29 64.52 -2.22
N SER A 462 -30.44 63.55 -3.15
CA SER A 462 -29.94 63.55 -4.56
C SER A 462 -28.49 63.05 -4.73
N VAL A 463 -28.16 62.55 -5.93
CA VAL A 463 -26.77 62.25 -6.32
C VAL A 463 -25.99 63.56 -6.29
N GLN A 464 -24.84 63.63 -5.63
CA GLN A 464 -24.02 64.84 -5.63
C GLN A 464 -22.86 64.74 -6.63
N ILE A 465 -22.61 65.81 -7.38
CA ILE A 465 -21.43 65.96 -8.26
C ILE A 465 -20.62 67.14 -7.72
N ALA A 466 -19.38 66.88 -7.29
CA ALA A 466 -18.50 67.87 -6.68
C ALA A 466 -19.12 68.60 -5.47
N GLY A 467 -19.93 67.90 -4.67
CA GLY A 467 -20.61 68.45 -3.48
C GLY A 467 -21.92 69.18 -3.77
N ASN A 468 -22.29 69.36 -5.04
CA ASN A 468 -23.56 69.97 -5.45
C ASN A 468 -24.59 68.90 -5.80
N ALA A 469 -25.87 69.13 -5.51
CA ALA A 469 -26.96 68.27 -5.97
C ALA A 469 -26.95 68.17 -7.51
N ALA A 470 -26.95 66.96 -8.05
CA ALA A 470 -27.03 66.73 -9.49
C ALA A 470 -28.45 67.02 -9.97
N TRP A 471 -28.55 67.76 -11.07
CA TRP A 471 -29.82 68.06 -11.72
C TRP A 471 -30.47 66.80 -12.28
N HIS A 472 -31.77 66.64 -12.02
CA HIS A 472 -32.64 65.63 -12.60
C HIS A 472 -34.08 66.15 -12.67
N ALA A 473 -34.94 65.53 -13.48
CA ALA A 473 -36.35 65.95 -13.70
C ALA A 473 -37.27 65.89 -12.45
N GLY A 474 -36.72 65.56 -11.28
CA GLY A 474 -37.44 65.56 -10.01
C GLY A 474 -36.97 66.67 -9.05
N ASN A 475 -35.89 67.39 -9.40
CA ASN A 475 -35.36 68.52 -8.64
C ASN A 475 -35.10 69.75 -9.55
N ASP A 476 -35.75 69.83 -10.71
CA ASP A 476 -35.62 70.90 -11.71
C ASP A 476 -36.68 72.02 -11.55
N GLY A 477 -37.48 72.00 -10.48
CA GLY A 477 -38.57 72.96 -10.25
C GLY A 477 -38.27 74.04 -9.20
N SER A 478 -39.19 75.01 -9.09
CA SER A 478 -39.16 76.09 -8.10
C SER A 478 -38.94 75.57 -6.66
N GLY A 479 -37.98 76.15 -5.95
CA GLY A 479 -37.62 75.77 -4.58
C GLY A 479 -36.60 74.62 -4.48
N SER A 480 -36.09 74.11 -5.60
CA SER A 480 -35.03 73.10 -5.63
C SER A 480 -33.64 73.61 -5.21
N GLY A 481 -33.43 74.92 -5.28
CA GLY A 481 -32.10 75.54 -5.11
C GLY A 481 -31.17 75.36 -6.31
N LEU A 482 -31.64 74.72 -7.40
CA LEU A 482 -30.93 74.62 -8.68
C LEU A 482 -31.49 75.69 -9.63
N ASP A 483 -30.59 76.43 -10.28
CA ASP A 483 -30.85 77.60 -11.13
C ASP A 483 -31.11 77.25 -12.60
N ALA A 484 -31.73 76.09 -12.86
CA ALA A 484 -31.82 75.49 -14.19
C ALA A 484 -32.60 76.34 -15.22
N ASP A 485 -33.29 77.40 -14.81
CA ASP A 485 -34.18 78.21 -15.63
C ASP A 485 -34.24 79.71 -15.27
N LEU A 486 -33.21 80.28 -14.62
CA LEU A 486 -33.17 81.74 -14.42
C LEU A 486 -32.96 82.47 -15.76
N LEU A 487 -34.02 83.08 -16.28
CA LEU A 487 -33.89 84.15 -17.28
C LEU A 487 -33.67 85.46 -16.50
N ASP A 488 -32.65 86.26 -16.86
CA ASP A 488 -32.30 87.54 -16.23
C ASP A 488 -32.20 87.53 -14.68
N GLY A 489 -31.84 86.39 -14.09
CA GLY A 489 -31.75 86.23 -12.64
C GLY A 489 -33.09 86.09 -11.91
N GLN A 490 -34.18 85.86 -12.65
CA GLN A 490 -35.53 85.68 -12.12
C GLN A 490 -36.12 84.32 -12.51
N GLN A 491 -36.83 83.70 -11.58
CA GLN A 491 -37.54 82.43 -11.80
C GLN A 491 -38.70 82.62 -12.79
N GLY A 492 -39.13 81.54 -13.47
CA GLY A 492 -40.27 81.61 -14.41
C GLY A 492 -41.56 82.21 -13.83
N SER A 493 -41.75 82.13 -12.50
CA SER A 493 -42.87 82.74 -11.76
C SER A 493 -42.80 84.26 -11.61
N TYR A 494 -41.64 84.88 -11.83
CA TYR A 494 -41.48 86.34 -11.89
C TYR A 494 -42.13 86.92 -13.16
N TYR A 495 -42.11 86.16 -14.25
CA TYR A 495 -42.62 86.60 -15.54
C TYR A 495 -44.13 86.39 -15.61
N LEU A 496 -44.83 87.44 -16.06
CA LEU A 496 -46.25 87.36 -16.32
C LEU A 496 -46.48 86.47 -17.56
N PRO A 497 -47.30 85.42 -17.50
CA PRO A 497 -47.52 84.56 -18.66
C PRO A 497 -48.08 85.40 -19.82
N ALA A 498 -47.49 85.30 -21.02
CA ALA A 498 -47.87 86.12 -22.17
C ALA A 498 -49.35 85.93 -22.56
N GLY A 499 -49.93 84.75 -22.31
CA GLY A 499 -51.37 84.48 -22.51
C GLY A 499 -52.29 85.03 -21.42
N SER A 500 -51.75 85.45 -20.28
CA SER A 500 -52.49 86.00 -19.14
C SER A 500 -52.52 87.53 -19.14
N TYR A 501 -51.76 88.20 -20.02
CA TYR A 501 -51.83 89.65 -20.17
C TYR A 501 -52.88 90.02 -21.21
N THR A 502 -54.09 90.33 -20.74
CA THR A 502 -55.26 90.52 -21.59
C THR A 502 -55.46 91.98 -21.99
N ALA A 503 -56.30 92.22 -22.99
CA ALA A 503 -56.72 93.58 -23.35
C ALA A 503 -57.41 94.32 -22.17
N ALA A 504 -58.02 93.59 -21.23
CA ALA A 504 -58.63 94.18 -20.04
C ALA A 504 -57.57 94.73 -19.06
N ASP A 505 -56.41 94.08 -18.96
CA ASP A 505 -55.28 94.55 -18.14
C ASP A 505 -54.67 95.83 -18.74
N VAL A 506 -54.60 95.91 -20.07
CA VAL A 506 -54.17 97.11 -20.79
C VAL A 506 -55.16 98.26 -20.58
N LEU A 507 -56.47 97.98 -20.73
CA LEU A 507 -57.52 98.97 -20.51
C LEU A 507 -57.52 99.52 -19.07
N THR A 508 -57.31 98.63 -18.08
CA THR A 508 -57.24 99.02 -16.68
C THR A 508 -56.07 99.98 -16.44
N LYS A 509 -54.89 99.69 -17.00
CA LYS A 509 -53.74 100.59 -16.92
C LYS A 509 -53.98 101.92 -17.66
N LEU A 510 -54.63 101.89 -18.82
CA LEU A 510 -54.89 103.10 -19.59
C LEU A 510 -55.87 104.04 -18.87
N LYS A 511 -56.89 103.48 -18.19
CA LYS A 511 -57.81 104.26 -17.35
C LYS A 511 -57.13 104.93 -16.15
N THR A 512 -56.04 104.37 -15.63
CA THR A 512 -55.29 105.02 -14.54
C THR A 512 -54.54 106.27 -14.99
N VAL A 513 -54.40 106.47 -16.30
CA VAL A 513 -53.75 107.65 -16.88
C VAL A 513 -54.74 108.54 -17.63
N ASP A 514 -56.06 108.35 -17.51
CA ASP A 514 -57.08 109.21 -18.15
C ASP A 514 -57.37 110.48 -17.31
N GLY A 515 -57.38 111.65 -17.96
CA GLY A 515 -57.53 112.96 -17.34
C GLY A 515 -56.72 114.08 -18.01
N ALA A 516 -56.93 115.34 -17.60
CA ALA A 516 -56.40 116.55 -18.26
C ALA A 516 -54.87 116.65 -18.42
N ALA A 517 -54.09 115.79 -17.75
CA ALA A 517 -52.63 115.71 -17.89
C ALA A 517 -52.14 114.49 -18.70
N SER A 518 -53.07 113.70 -19.26
CA SER A 518 -52.78 112.41 -19.89
C SER A 518 -52.14 112.51 -21.28
N GLY A 519 -52.36 113.63 -21.98
CA GLY A 519 -52.00 113.75 -23.40
C GLY A 519 -52.89 112.93 -24.35
N LEU A 520 -54.03 112.42 -23.88
CA LEU A 520 -55.05 111.73 -24.67
C LEU A 520 -56.18 112.74 -25.02
N ASP A 521 -56.61 112.77 -26.29
CA ASP A 521 -57.27 113.89 -26.99
C ASP A 521 -58.81 113.82 -27.06
N ALA A 522 -59.49 113.49 -25.95
CA ALA A 522 -60.94 113.31 -25.96
C ALA A 522 -61.79 114.56 -25.62
N ASP A 523 -61.19 115.65 -25.10
CA ASP A 523 -61.96 116.68 -24.36
C ASP A 523 -61.98 118.10 -24.97
N LEU A 524 -61.37 118.34 -26.14
CA LEU A 524 -61.24 119.67 -26.76
C LEU A 524 -61.81 119.70 -28.19
N LEU A 525 -62.60 120.72 -28.53
CA LEU A 525 -62.98 121.05 -29.92
C LEU A 525 -62.25 122.33 -30.34
N ASP A 526 -61.37 122.24 -31.34
CA ASP A 526 -60.56 123.35 -31.86
C ASP A 526 -59.80 124.16 -30.79
N GLY A 527 -59.47 123.51 -29.66
CA GLY A 527 -58.64 124.09 -28.61
C GLY A 527 -59.35 125.03 -27.64
N PHE A 528 -60.69 125.11 -27.67
CA PHE A 528 -61.48 125.92 -26.73
C PHE A 528 -62.51 125.11 -25.96
N GLU A 529 -62.85 125.58 -24.77
CA GLU A 529 -63.91 124.97 -23.95
C GLU A 529 -65.28 125.44 -24.45
N ALA A 530 -66.31 124.62 -24.26
CA ALA A 530 -67.68 124.95 -24.68
C ALA A 530 -68.24 126.23 -24.02
N ALA A 531 -67.64 126.70 -22.91
CA ALA A 531 -68.04 127.90 -22.18
C ALA A 531 -67.61 129.22 -22.87
N ASP A 532 -66.70 129.18 -23.84
CA ASP A 532 -66.11 130.37 -24.48
C ASP A 532 -66.99 130.98 -25.60
N PHE A 533 -68.16 130.40 -25.92
CA PHE A 533 -69.02 130.82 -27.03
C PHE A 533 -70.36 131.45 -26.59
N LEU A 534 -70.67 132.66 -27.06
CA LEU A 534 -71.94 133.36 -26.78
C LEU A 534 -73.01 133.05 -27.84
N ARG A 535 -74.20 132.60 -27.42
CA ARG A 535 -75.25 132.10 -28.32
C ARG A 535 -76.20 133.21 -28.81
N ILE A 536 -76.50 133.25 -30.12
CA ILE A 536 -77.61 134.05 -30.68
C ILE A 536 -78.94 133.40 -30.31
N VAL A 537 -79.87 134.14 -29.70
CA VAL A 537 -81.17 133.62 -29.24
C VAL A 537 -82.34 133.99 -30.14
N ALA A 538 -82.25 135.09 -30.89
CA ALA A 538 -83.23 135.45 -31.90
C ALA A 538 -82.62 136.45 -32.90
N ALA A 539 -83.04 136.42 -34.16
CA ALA A 539 -82.67 137.41 -35.15
C ALA A 539 -83.75 137.57 -36.22
N SER A 540 -83.92 138.79 -36.73
CA SER A 540 -84.73 139.11 -37.89
C SER A 540 -83.91 139.99 -38.83
N VAL A 541 -83.67 139.54 -40.06
CA VAL A 541 -82.78 140.22 -41.02
C VAL A 541 -83.52 141.05 -42.08
N GLY A 542 -84.71 141.55 -41.73
CA GLY A 542 -85.51 142.44 -42.57
C GLY A 542 -84.94 143.85 -42.70
N ALA A 543 -85.61 144.69 -43.49
CA ALA A 543 -85.26 146.10 -43.67
C ALA A 543 -85.30 146.89 -42.35
N ASP A 544 -86.26 146.56 -41.48
CA ASP A 544 -86.23 146.87 -40.05
C ASP A 544 -86.00 145.55 -39.28
N GLY A 545 -84.80 145.36 -38.73
CA GLY A 545 -84.31 144.06 -38.25
C GLY A 545 -83.61 144.13 -36.89
N TYR A 546 -83.24 142.94 -36.38
CA TYR A 546 -82.55 142.80 -35.11
C TYR A 546 -81.72 141.51 -34.97
N ILE A 547 -80.76 141.51 -34.05
CA ILE A 547 -80.07 140.33 -33.48
C ILE A 547 -80.13 140.44 -31.97
N ALA A 548 -80.53 139.37 -31.28
CA ALA A 548 -80.55 139.24 -29.82
C ALA A 548 -79.63 138.09 -29.37
N PHE A 549 -78.79 138.35 -28.37
CA PHE A 549 -77.82 137.40 -27.80
C PHE A 549 -78.29 136.86 -26.44
N SER A 550 -77.80 135.69 -26.04
CA SER A 550 -78.21 135.01 -24.80
C SER A 550 -77.92 135.78 -23.50
N ASN A 551 -77.11 136.84 -23.57
CA ASN A 551 -76.77 137.72 -22.44
C ASN A 551 -77.56 139.04 -22.41
N GLY A 552 -78.64 139.13 -23.19
CA GLY A 552 -79.52 140.30 -23.28
C GLY A 552 -79.05 141.40 -24.23
N LEU A 553 -77.85 141.32 -24.83
CA LEU A 553 -77.44 142.28 -25.86
C LEU A 553 -78.33 142.15 -27.10
N LYS A 554 -78.80 143.29 -27.61
CA LYS A 554 -79.59 143.39 -28.82
C LYS A 554 -78.99 144.46 -29.74
N ILE A 555 -78.99 144.19 -31.04
CA ILE A 555 -78.60 145.11 -32.10
C ILE A 555 -79.80 145.21 -33.04
N LEU A 556 -80.29 146.41 -33.28
CA LEU A 556 -81.49 146.70 -34.07
C LEU A 556 -81.15 147.69 -35.17
N TRP A 557 -81.89 147.62 -36.28
CA TRP A 557 -81.75 148.53 -37.41
C TRP A 557 -83.08 148.79 -38.10
N GLY A 558 -83.18 149.89 -38.84
CA GLY A 558 -84.36 150.20 -39.66
C GLY A 558 -84.30 151.54 -40.35
N ARG A 559 -85.42 151.99 -40.95
CA ARG A 559 -85.57 153.30 -41.61
C ARG A 559 -86.86 154.01 -41.20
N VAL A 560 -86.82 155.34 -41.05
CA VAL A 560 -87.99 156.16 -40.67
C VAL A 560 -88.27 157.27 -41.67
N ALA A 561 -89.54 157.44 -42.06
CA ALA A 561 -89.97 158.55 -42.90
C ALA A 561 -90.02 159.86 -42.11
N VAL A 562 -89.43 160.93 -42.63
CA VAL A 562 -89.40 162.28 -42.04
C VAL A 562 -89.89 163.33 -43.02
N THR A 563 -90.55 164.36 -42.48
CA THR A 563 -91.07 165.52 -43.21
C THR A 563 -90.56 166.83 -42.61
N LYS A 564 -90.54 167.90 -43.40
CA LYS A 564 -89.97 169.20 -43.01
C LYS A 564 -90.57 169.73 -41.69
N ASP A 565 -89.69 170.20 -40.81
CA ASP A 565 -89.99 170.84 -39.53
C ASP A 565 -90.97 170.04 -38.64
N SER A 566 -90.86 168.71 -38.67
CA SER A 566 -91.76 167.79 -37.97
C SER A 566 -91.02 166.67 -37.21
N TYR A 567 -91.72 166.08 -36.25
CA TYR A 567 -91.25 164.90 -35.50
C TYR A 567 -91.79 163.62 -36.12
N SER A 568 -90.91 162.63 -36.29
CA SER A 568 -91.27 161.26 -36.65
C SER A 568 -90.90 160.30 -35.53
N TYR A 569 -91.80 159.34 -35.24
CA TYR A 569 -91.58 158.32 -34.23
C TYR A 569 -91.16 156.99 -34.87
N VAL A 570 -90.17 156.34 -34.30
CA VAL A 570 -89.70 155.00 -34.63
C VAL A 570 -90.08 154.05 -33.52
N THR A 571 -90.77 152.96 -33.87
CA THR A 571 -90.95 151.83 -32.97
C THR A 571 -89.91 150.77 -33.28
N TYR A 572 -89.20 150.28 -32.27
CA TYR A 572 -88.21 149.22 -32.44
C TYR A 572 -88.87 147.88 -32.80
N PRO A 573 -88.25 147.08 -33.69
CA PRO A 573 -88.72 145.72 -34.00
C PRO A 573 -88.90 144.82 -32.77
N ILE A 574 -88.05 145.00 -31.76
CA ILE A 574 -88.20 144.39 -30.43
C ILE A 574 -87.87 145.44 -29.36
N ALA A 575 -88.50 145.32 -28.18
CA ALA A 575 -88.15 146.17 -27.05
C ALA A 575 -86.78 145.79 -26.48
N PHE A 576 -86.02 146.80 -26.08
CA PHE A 576 -84.86 146.60 -25.20
C PHE A 576 -85.33 146.39 -23.75
N ASP A 577 -84.56 145.65 -22.97
CA ASP A 577 -84.84 145.39 -21.55
C ASP A 577 -84.57 146.65 -20.71
N THR A 578 -83.69 147.52 -21.20
CA THR A 578 -83.31 148.81 -20.66
C THR A 578 -83.36 149.87 -21.77
N VAL A 579 -83.52 151.15 -21.41
CA VAL A 579 -83.51 152.22 -22.41
C VAL A 579 -82.14 152.22 -23.11
N PRO A 580 -82.06 151.90 -24.41
CA PRO A 580 -80.79 151.80 -25.11
C PRO A 580 -80.21 153.20 -25.30
N THR A 581 -78.89 153.29 -25.49
CA THR A 581 -78.26 154.52 -25.97
C THR A 581 -78.42 154.55 -27.50
N PRO A 582 -79.29 155.42 -28.06
CA PRO A 582 -79.58 155.38 -29.48
C PRO A 582 -78.36 155.80 -30.29
N THR A 583 -78.07 155.05 -31.35
CA THR A 583 -77.02 155.38 -32.33
C THR A 583 -77.65 156.02 -33.57
N PHE A 584 -76.92 156.98 -34.13
CA PHE A 584 -77.41 158.12 -34.93
C PHE A 584 -78.14 157.75 -36.24
N PRO A 585 -79.12 158.56 -36.70
CA PRO A 585 -79.58 158.48 -38.07
C PRO A 585 -78.46 158.93 -39.02
N THR A 586 -78.21 158.17 -40.09
CA THR A 586 -77.28 158.58 -41.17
C THR A 586 -78.07 158.89 -42.43
N PHE A 587 -77.74 159.93 -43.20
CA PHE A 587 -78.53 160.32 -44.37
C PHE A 587 -78.18 159.46 -45.60
N ASP A 588 -79.19 159.14 -46.42
CA ASP A 588 -79.03 158.29 -47.62
C ASP A 588 -79.02 159.09 -48.96
N VAL A 589 -79.31 160.41 -49.00
CA VAL A 589 -79.28 161.20 -50.28
C VAL A 589 -78.88 162.68 -50.10
N ILE A 590 -77.96 163.16 -50.96
CA ILE A 590 -77.48 164.55 -51.10
C ILE A 590 -78.16 165.21 -52.31
N SER A 591 -79.05 166.19 -52.12
CA SER A 591 -79.42 167.15 -53.18
C SER A 591 -79.83 168.54 -52.66
N ALA A 592 -78.87 169.47 -52.74
CA ALA A 592 -78.99 170.91 -53.05
C ALA A 592 -79.85 171.90 -52.22
N SER A 593 -80.01 171.73 -50.91
CA SER A 593 -80.39 172.86 -50.02
C SER A 593 -79.59 172.83 -48.72
N SER A 594 -79.17 174.02 -48.28
CA SER A 594 -78.31 174.26 -47.11
C SER A 594 -79.08 174.07 -45.80
N ASP A 595 -78.47 173.33 -44.87
CA ASP A 595 -78.87 173.00 -43.49
C ASP A 595 -79.98 171.94 -43.31
N GLN A 596 -79.57 170.71 -42.94
CA GLN A 596 -80.44 169.57 -42.62
C GLN A 596 -80.05 168.94 -41.29
N ASN A 597 -80.42 169.59 -40.18
CA ASN A 597 -80.08 169.13 -38.84
C ASN A 597 -81.16 168.18 -38.29
N THR A 598 -80.78 166.92 -38.06
CA THR A 598 -81.60 165.97 -37.28
C THR A 598 -81.25 166.07 -35.81
N ASN A 599 -82.26 166.18 -34.95
CA ASN A 599 -82.07 166.05 -33.51
C ASN A 599 -82.91 164.90 -32.96
N LEU A 600 -82.33 164.14 -32.04
CA LEU A 600 -83.05 163.15 -31.27
C LEU A 600 -83.75 163.86 -30.12
N SER A 601 -85.08 163.83 -30.12
CA SER A 601 -85.86 164.61 -29.15
C SER A 601 -86.38 163.80 -27.96
N ALA A 602 -86.59 162.50 -28.13
CA ALA A 602 -86.97 161.59 -27.05
C ALA A 602 -86.64 160.13 -27.42
N TYR A 603 -86.26 159.29 -26.44
CA TYR A 603 -85.99 157.87 -26.66
C TYR A 603 -86.44 157.03 -25.46
N SER A 604 -86.87 155.81 -25.73
CA SER A 604 -87.41 154.83 -24.77
C SER A 604 -86.96 153.41 -25.15
N ALA A 605 -87.30 152.44 -24.31
CA ALA A 605 -87.00 151.02 -24.56
C ALA A 605 -87.74 150.44 -25.79
N THR A 606 -88.79 151.10 -26.28
CA THR A 606 -89.64 150.61 -27.39
C THR A 606 -89.54 151.46 -28.65
N GLY A 607 -88.81 152.57 -28.62
CA GLY A 607 -88.74 153.47 -29.75
C GLY A 607 -88.16 154.83 -29.42
N PHE A 608 -88.06 155.69 -30.44
CA PHE A 608 -87.51 157.03 -30.32
C PHE A 608 -88.13 158.01 -31.31
N SER A 609 -88.02 159.30 -31.01
CA SER A 609 -88.49 160.40 -31.85
C SER A 609 -87.31 161.13 -32.47
N VAL A 610 -87.38 161.36 -33.78
CA VAL A 610 -86.43 162.19 -34.52
C VAL A 610 -87.14 163.44 -35.00
N TYR A 611 -86.49 164.58 -34.84
CA TYR A 611 -86.88 165.85 -35.44
C TYR A 611 -86.03 166.15 -36.65
N GLN A 612 -86.65 166.57 -37.76
CA GLN A 612 -85.96 167.05 -38.94
C GLN A 612 -86.18 168.56 -39.10
N ALA A 613 -85.13 169.36 -38.90
CA ALA A 613 -85.13 170.81 -39.16
C ALA A 613 -84.58 171.12 -40.56
N GLY A 614 -85.21 172.02 -41.31
CA GLY A 614 -84.64 172.61 -42.54
C GLY A 614 -85.31 172.21 -43.87
N ASP A 615 -84.80 172.76 -44.97
CA ASP A 615 -85.41 172.71 -46.32
C ASP A 615 -85.28 171.33 -47.00
N ILE A 616 -85.97 170.30 -46.48
CA ILE A 616 -86.14 169.01 -47.19
C ILE A 616 -87.32 169.10 -48.20
N ALA A 617 -87.11 168.62 -49.42
CA ALA A 617 -88.14 168.57 -50.45
C ALA A 617 -88.87 167.20 -50.42
N GLY A 618 -90.08 167.18 -49.84
CA GLY A 618 -90.91 165.96 -49.74
C GLY A 618 -90.58 165.06 -48.54
N THR A 619 -91.10 163.83 -48.55
CA THR A 619 -90.85 162.81 -47.52
C THR A 619 -89.52 162.09 -47.80
N MET A 620 -88.60 162.09 -46.83
CA MET A 620 -87.31 161.37 -46.89
C MET A 620 -87.27 160.22 -45.87
N TYR A 621 -86.37 159.25 -46.05
CA TYR A 621 -86.19 158.14 -45.10
C TYR A 621 -84.81 158.17 -44.45
N LEU A 622 -84.75 158.11 -43.12
CA LEU A 622 -83.51 158.07 -42.33
C LEU A 622 -83.27 156.65 -41.78
N PRO A 623 -82.17 155.96 -42.15
CA PRO A 623 -81.76 154.74 -41.47
C PRO A 623 -81.30 155.00 -40.04
N TYR A 624 -81.56 154.05 -39.15
CA TYR A 624 -81.12 154.06 -37.76
C TYR A 624 -80.52 152.70 -37.36
N HIS A 625 -79.55 152.73 -36.45
CA HIS A 625 -79.06 151.56 -35.73
C HIS A 625 -79.20 151.81 -34.24
N VAL A 626 -79.60 150.80 -33.47
CA VAL A 626 -79.67 150.90 -32.02
C VAL A 626 -79.06 149.67 -31.40
N ILE A 627 -78.14 149.89 -30.47
CA ILE A 627 -77.49 148.84 -29.71
C ILE A 627 -77.80 149.07 -28.25
N GLY A 628 -78.17 148.00 -27.56
CA GLY A 628 -78.56 148.08 -26.16
C GLY A 628 -78.88 146.72 -25.59
N LYS A 629 -79.34 146.69 -24.34
CA LYS A 629 -79.86 145.48 -23.71
C LYS A 629 -81.34 145.63 -23.46
#